data_AF-A0A7L2Y9N8-F1
#
_entry.id   AF-A0A7L2Y9N8-F1
#
_cell.length_a   1.000
_cell.length_b   1.000
_cell.length_c   1.000
_cell.angle_alpha   90.00
_cell.angle_beta   90.00
_cell.angle_gamma   90.00
#
_symmetry.space_group_name_H-M   'P 1'
#
loop_
_entity.id
_entity.type
_entity.pdbx_description
1 polymer ?
#
loop_
_entity_poly.entity_id
_entity_poly.type
_entity_poly.pdbx_seq_one_letter_code
_entity_poly.pdbx_strand_id
1 'polypeptide(L)'
;QEVLAQMQQLLGRSETLRDFLQQELGAWRERQQRACMGAPADTCLRPLETWFTELGQGLFQLRQLLRALGDLRQKLTYERDPLGEETPLLEQRLQELLTYLLKSAFVVEQQPSMPNACKRPLVLRTTSKFSARARLLVRLHDRNHRMEAKIHIDRDPPKIKGFRKFNIFTSSSKTLLSGDSPQDGLVCDFQYLMLKEQKDSRSGKGSKGIGEGPLVVTEELHLITFTLAYAYCGLELELETSTLPFVIISNNNQLSSAWASILWFNMLSSVSSDHMFFSQPPPAPWPRLAEVLSWQFESVAEQGLSRDHLLMLAEKLFG
;
A
#
# COMPACT_ATOMS: atom_id res chain seq x y z
N GLN A 1 -0.92 32.95 -26.59
CA GLN A 1 0.06 31.93 -27.01
C GLN A 1 1.16 31.72 -25.98
N GLU A 2 1.83 32.77 -25.47
CA GLU A 2 2.92 32.61 -24.47
C GLU A 2 2.51 31.86 -23.19
N VAL A 3 1.37 32.20 -22.59
CA VAL A 3 0.86 31.52 -21.38
C VAL A 3 0.62 30.02 -21.62
N LEU A 4 0.01 29.66 -22.75
CA LEU A 4 -0.26 28.26 -23.10
C LEU A 4 1.05 27.47 -23.28
N ALA A 5 2.04 28.05 -23.95
CA ALA A 5 3.36 27.43 -24.12
C ALA A 5 4.07 27.20 -22.78
N GLN A 6 4.00 28.18 -21.85
CA GLN A 6 4.54 28.02 -20.50
C GLN A 6 3.81 26.92 -19.72
N MET A 7 2.49 26.82 -19.82
CA MET A 7 1.70 25.75 -19.19
C MET A 7 2.07 24.36 -19.74
N GLN A 8 2.25 24.24 -21.06
CA GLN A 8 2.72 23.00 -21.69
C GLN A 8 4.11 22.60 -21.19
N GLN A 9 5.03 23.56 -21.07
CA GLN A 9 6.37 23.32 -20.57
C GLN A 9 6.37 22.90 -19.09
N LEU A 10 5.56 23.56 -18.26
CA LEU A 10 5.40 23.21 -16.85
C LEU A 10 4.86 21.79 -16.70
N LEU A 11 3.83 21.40 -17.46
CA LEU A 11 3.32 20.02 -17.46
C LEU A 11 4.41 19.01 -17.85
N GLY A 12 5.20 19.31 -18.89
CA GLY A 12 6.31 18.43 -19.29
C GLY A 12 7.33 18.24 -18.17
N ARG A 13 7.70 19.30 -17.45
CA ARG A 13 8.60 19.21 -16.28
C ARG A 13 7.96 18.45 -15.12
N SER A 14 6.67 18.64 -14.88
CA SER A 14 5.91 17.92 -13.85
C SER A 14 5.82 16.42 -14.13
N GLU A 15 5.75 16.00 -15.39
CA GLU A 15 5.82 14.59 -15.78
C GLU A 15 7.20 13.98 -15.49
N THR A 16 8.28 14.69 -15.82
CA THR A 16 9.64 14.23 -15.44
C THR A 16 9.77 14.10 -13.92
N LEU A 17 9.24 15.06 -13.15
CA LEU A 17 9.28 14.99 -11.69
C LEU A 17 8.43 13.83 -11.15
N ARG A 18 7.26 13.57 -11.74
CA ARG A 18 6.42 12.41 -11.40
C ARG A 18 7.21 11.10 -11.57
N ASP A 19 7.93 10.93 -12.67
CA ASP A 19 8.69 9.70 -12.93
C ASP A 19 9.80 9.48 -11.90
N PHE A 20 10.48 10.56 -11.51
CA PHE A 20 11.44 10.52 -10.40
C PHE A 20 10.76 10.12 -9.07
N LEU A 21 9.62 10.72 -8.73
CA LEU A 21 8.88 10.38 -7.51
C LEU A 21 8.40 8.92 -7.49
N GLN A 22 8.06 8.37 -8.65
CA GLN A 22 7.69 6.97 -8.76
C GLN A 22 8.86 6.04 -8.46
N GLN A 23 10.06 6.37 -8.94
CA GLN A 23 11.27 5.60 -8.63
C GLN A 23 11.58 5.63 -7.13
N GLU A 24 11.56 6.81 -6.52
CA GLU A 24 11.80 6.99 -5.08
C GLU A 24 10.74 6.28 -4.22
N LEU A 25 9.48 6.31 -4.66
CA LEU A 25 8.40 5.57 -4.01
C LEU A 25 8.60 4.06 -4.14
N GLY A 26 9.06 3.56 -5.29
CA GLY A 26 9.41 2.15 -5.48
C GLY A 26 10.52 1.71 -4.52
N ALA A 27 11.60 2.49 -4.42
CA ALA A 27 12.69 2.23 -3.49
C ALA A 27 12.23 2.28 -2.02
N TRP A 28 11.27 3.15 -1.67
CA TRP A 28 10.66 3.13 -0.35
C TRP A 28 9.83 1.87 -0.08
N ARG A 29 9.03 1.39 -1.05
CA ARG A 29 8.25 0.14 -0.93
C ARG A 29 9.17 -1.06 -0.69
N GLU A 30 10.28 -1.15 -1.41
CA GLU A 30 11.30 -2.20 -1.20
C GLU A 30 11.93 -2.12 0.20
N ARG A 31 12.26 -0.91 0.67
CA ARG A 31 12.77 -0.70 2.04
C ARG A 31 11.74 -1.12 3.09
N GLN A 32 10.46 -0.77 2.90
CA GLN A 32 9.39 -1.19 3.81
C GLN A 32 9.22 -2.71 3.82
N GLN A 33 9.29 -3.36 2.66
CA GLN A 33 9.21 -4.82 2.55
C GLN A 33 10.36 -5.50 3.30
N ARG A 34 11.60 -5.02 3.14
CA ARG A 34 12.76 -5.50 3.89
C ARG A 34 12.62 -5.25 5.39
N ALA A 35 12.14 -4.08 5.79
CA ALA A 35 11.86 -3.77 7.20
C ALA A 35 10.83 -4.73 7.80
N CYS A 36 9.80 -5.13 7.03
CA CYS A 36 8.82 -6.12 7.47
C CYS A 36 9.42 -7.49 7.73
N MET A 37 10.54 -7.84 7.08
CA MET A 37 11.30 -9.07 7.36
C MET A 37 12.33 -8.91 8.50
N GLY A 38 12.46 -7.72 9.10
CA GLY A 38 13.39 -7.45 10.20
C GLY A 38 14.68 -6.74 9.79
N ALA A 39 14.83 -6.31 8.53
CA ALA A 39 16.00 -5.55 8.12
C ALA A 39 16.06 -4.16 8.81
N PRO A 40 17.24 -3.68 9.19
CA PRO A 40 17.41 -2.30 9.66
C PRO A 40 17.27 -1.34 8.46
N ALA A 41 16.08 -0.80 8.25
CA ALA A 41 15.80 0.14 7.16
C ALA A 41 15.00 1.35 7.65
N ASP A 42 15.36 2.53 7.16
CA ASP A 42 14.56 3.74 7.35
C ASP A 42 13.36 3.74 6.40
N THR A 43 12.16 3.73 6.98
CA THR A 43 10.88 3.77 6.27
C THR A 43 10.18 5.13 6.42
N CYS A 44 10.90 6.19 6.80
CA CYS A 44 10.33 7.52 6.95
C CYS A 44 9.74 8.06 5.63
N LEU A 45 8.45 8.39 5.65
CA LEU A 45 7.72 8.92 4.50
C LEU A 45 7.82 10.45 4.36
N ARG A 46 8.37 11.18 5.34
CA ARG A 46 8.36 12.65 5.35
C ARG A 46 8.93 13.29 4.07
N PRO A 47 10.09 12.87 3.54
CA PRO A 47 10.63 13.46 2.30
C PRO A 47 9.70 13.24 1.11
N LEU A 48 9.17 12.03 0.96
CA LEU A 48 8.21 11.69 -0.10
C LEU A 48 6.92 12.50 0.05
N GLU A 49 6.35 12.59 1.26
CA GLU A 49 5.16 13.41 1.51
C GLU A 49 5.38 14.87 1.10
N THR A 50 6.54 15.46 1.42
CA THR A 50 6.89 16.81 0.98
C THR A 50 6.90 16.91 -0.55
N TRP A 51 7.66 16.05 -1.25
CA TRP A 51 7.78 16.18 -2.70
C TRP A 51 6.47 15.90 -3.46
N PHE A 52 5.70 14.89 -3.02
CA PHE A 52 4.37 14.62 -3.58
C PHE A 52 3.40 15.76 -3.32
N THR A 53 3.44 16.37 -2.13
CA THR A 53 2.60 17.52 -1.80
C THR A 53 2.95 18.75 -2.64
N GLU A 54 4.23 19.10 -2.78
CA GLU A 54 4.67 20.24 -3.58
C GLU A 54 4.30 20.08 -5.07
N LEU A 55 4.54 18.89 -5.65
CA LEU A 55 4.10 18.60 -7.02
C LEU A 55 2.57 18.69 -7.14
N GLY A 56 1.84 18.09 -6.19
CA GLY A 56 0.38 18.15 -6.15
C GLY A 56 -0.13 19.59 -6.10
N GLN A 57 0.47 20.46 -5.26
CA GLN A 57 0.11 21.87 -5.17
C GLN A 57 0.30 22.58 -6.50
N GLY A 58 1.44 22.41 -7.16
CA GLY A 58 1.71 22.99 -8.47
C GLY A 58 0.70 22.55 -9.53
N LEU A 59 0.33 21.27 -9.55
CA LEU A 59 -0.66 20.74 -10.49
C LEU A 59 -2.08 21.26 -10.22
N PHE A 60 -2.48 21.38 -8.95
CA PHE A 60 -3.79 21.95 -8.61
C PHE A 60 -3.85 23.46 -8.88
N GLN A 61 -2.75 24.20 -8.68
CA GLN A 61 -2.64 25.60 -9.09
C GLN A 61 -2.79 25.74 -10.61
N LEU A 62 -2.09 24.90 -11.38
CA LEU A 62 -2.23 24.88 -12.84
C LEU A 62 -3.68 24.59 -13.27
N ARG A 63 -4.37 23.70 -12.56
CA ARG A 63 -5.79 23.39 -12.81
C ARG A 63 -6.69 24.60 -12.58
N GLN A 64 -6.46 25.35 -11.52
CA GLN A 64 -7.21 26.58 -11.24
C GLN A 64 -6.95 27.64 -12.31
N LEU A 65 -5.70 27.78 -12.78
CA LEU A 65 -5.35 28.69 -13.86
C LEU A 65 -6.04 28.32 -15.18
N LEU A 66 -6.09 27.02 -15.54
CA LEU A 66 -6.81 26.56 -16.73
C LEU A 66 -8.32 26.86 -16.65
N ARG A 67 -8.94 26.64 -15.48
CA ARG A 67 -10.34 27.03 -15.26
C ARG A 67 -10.56 28.53 -15.45
N ALA A 68 -9.70 29.36 -14.88
CA ALA A 68 -9.78 30.81 -15.04
C ALA A 68 -9.61 31.26 -16.50
N LEU A 69 -8.75 30.59 -17.27
CA LEU A 69 -8.63 30.80 -18.71
C LEU A 69 -9.91 30.40 -19.46
N GLY A 70 -10.55 29.30 -19.06
CA GLY A 70 -11.86 28.88 -19.58
C GLY A 70 -12.94 29.95 -19.33
N ASP A 71 -13.01 30.50 -18.12
CA ASP A 71 -13.94 31.56 -17.75
C ASP A 71 -13.69 32.86 -18.53
N LEU A 72 -12.41 33.21 -18.77
CA LEU A 72 -12.05 34.35 -19.60
C LEU A 72 -12.46 34.15 -21.06
N ARG A 73 -12.30 32.94 -21.60
CA ARG A 73 -12.74 32.59 -22.95
C ARG A 73 -14.25 32.77 -23.12
N GLN A 74 -15.03 32.44 -22.11
CA GLN A 74 -16.49 32.67 -22.14
C GLN A 74 -16.85 34.16 -22.21
N LYS A 75 -16.00 35.04 -21.67
CA LYS A 75 -16.21 36.50 -21.68
C LYS A 75 -15.71 37.17 -22.95
N LEU A 76 -14.63 36.64 -23.53
CA LEU A 76 -13.98 37.21 -24.71
C LEU A 76 -13.38 36.08 -25.56
N THR A 77 -13.84 35.95 -26.80
CA THR A 77 -13.27 35.03 -27.79
C THR A 77 -13.22 35.70 -29.17
N TYR A 78 -12.41 35.17 -30.08
CA TYR A 78 -12.13 35.73 -31.40
C TYR A 78 -11.82 34.62 -32.41
N GLU A 79 -11.79 34.96 -33.71
CA GLU A 79 -11.44 33.98 -34.75
C GLU A 79 -10.02 33.43 -34.54
N ARG A 80 -9.90 32.09 -34.53
CA ARG A 80 -8.64 31.36 -34.25
C ARG A 80 -8.08 31.60 -32.84
N ASP A 81 -8.95 31.74 -31.86
CA ASP A 81 -8.57 31.77 -30.46
C ASP A 81 -7.87 30.44 -30.06
N PRO A 82 -6.56 30.46 -29.70
CA PRO A 82 -5.82 29.26 -29.33
C PRO A 82 -6.35 28.63 -28.04
N LEU A 83 -7.05 29.38 -27.19
CA LEU A 83 -7.73 28.84 -26.00
C LEU A 83 -8.88 27.90 -26.38
N GLY A 84 -9.35 27.97 -27.62
CA GLY A 84 -10.35 27.09 -28.22
C GLY A 84 -9.93 25.62 -28.19
N GLU A 85 -8.79 25.35 -28.80
CA GLU A 85 -8.31 24.00 -29.12
C GLU A 85 -7.27 23.47 -28.12
N GLU A 86 -6.39 24.33 -27.58
CA GLU A 86 -5.27 23.87 -26.74
C GLU A 86 -5.67 23.64 -25.27
N THR A 87 -6.62 24.44 -24.75
CA THR A 87 -7.04 24.35 -23.34
C THR A 87 -7.61 22.98 -22.97
N PRO A 88 -8.52 22.36 -23.76
CA PRO A 88 -9.04 21.03 -23.47
C PRO A 88 -7.97 19.93 -23.43
N LEU A 89 -6.98 20.01 -24.33
CA LEU A 89 -5.86 19.06 -24.37
C LEU A 89 -4.98 19.19 -23.12
N LEU A 90 -4.71 20.42 -22.69
CA LEU A 90 -3.99 20.70 -21.45
C LEU A 90 -4.74 20.22 -20.21
N GLU A 91 -6.05 20.44 -20.16
CA GLU A 91 -6.90 19.98 -19.06
C GLU A 91 -6.92 18.46 -18.96
N GLN A 92 -7.06 17.76 -20.09
CA GLN A 92 -7.02 16.30 -20.13
C GLN A 92 -5.68 15.77 -19.60
N ARG A 93 -4.56 16.28 -20.14
CA ARG A 93 -3.21 15.86 -19.75
C ARG A 93 -2.95 16.14 -18.26
N LEU A 94 -3.37 17.29 -17.75
CA LEU A 94 -3.28 17.63 -16.35
C LEU A 94 -4.13 16.71 -15.46
N GLN A 95 -5.34 16.37 -15.91
CA GLN A 95 -6.23 15.48 -15.17
C GLN A 95 -5.64 14.07 -15.08
N GLU A 96 -5.10 13.53 -16.17
CA GLU A 96 -4.40 12.24 -16.19
C GLU A 96 -3.21 12.24 -15.22
N LEU A 97 -2.41 13.31 -15.24
CA LEU A 97 -1.25 13.48 -14.36
C LEU A 97 -1.66 13.55 -12.88
N LEU A 98 -2.69 14.33 -12.53
CA LEU A 98 -3.24 14.42 -11.18
C LEU A 98 -3.80 13.07 -10.71
N THR A 99 -4.57 12.39 -11.55
CA THR A 99 -5.13 11.08 -11.23
C THR A 99 -4.03 10.06 -10.94
N TYR A 100 -2.99 10.03 -11.77
CA TYR A 100 -1.85 9.14 -11.57
C TYR A 100 -1.09 9.46 -10.28
N LEU A 101 -0.77 10.74 -10.05
CA LEU A 101 -0.07 11.18 -8.85
C LEU A 101 -0.84 10.79 -7.59
N LEU A 102 -2.15 11.07 -7.53
CA LEU A 102 -2.98 10.79 -6.36
C LEU A 102 -3.14 9.28 -6.10
N LYS A 103 -3.33 8.47 -7.15
CA LYS A 103 -3.41 7.01 -7.02
C LYS A 103 -2.10 6.41 -6.52
N SER A 104 -0.96 6.84 -7.06
CA SER A 104 0.36 6.36 -6.63
C SER A 104 0.73 6.82 -5.22
N ALA A 105 0.30 8.02 -4.82
CA ALA A 105 0.55 8.63 -3.52
C ALA A 105 -0.20 7.98 -2.35
N PHE A 106 -1.21 7.14 -2.60
CA PHE A 106 -1.93 6.46 -1.53
C PHE A 106 -1.24 5.13 -1.19
N VAL A 107 -0.63 5.07 -0.01
CA VAL A 107 0.30 3.99 0.39
C VAL A 107 -0.06 3.44 1.76
N VAL A 108 0.26 2.17 2.00
CA VAL A 108 0.19 1.57 3.34
C VAL A 108 1.46 1.97 4.10
N GLU A 109 1.35 2.91 5.04
CA GLU A 109 2.46 3.36 5.89
C GLU A 109 2.85 2.32 6.95
N GLN A 110 1.85 1.72 7.60
CA GLN A 110 2.05 0.65 8.59
C GLN A 110 1.32 -0.61 8.12
N GLN A 111 2.10 -1.63 7.79
CA GLN A 111 1.60 -2.95 7.45
C GLN A 111 0.85 -3.59 8.65
N PRO A 112 -0.12 -4.50 8.41
CA PRO A 112 -0.88 -5.14 9.47
C PRO A 112 0.02 -5.80 10.52
N SER A 113 -0.11 -5.36 11.76
CA SER A 113 0.72 -5.84 12.87
C SER A 113 -0.07 -5.92 14.17
N MET A 114 0.19 -6.96 14.97
CA MET A 114 -0.31 -7.05 16.34
C MET A 114 0.63 -6.31 17.29
N PRO A 115 0.13 -5.71 18.40
CA PRO A 115 0.93 -4.92 19.35
C PRO A 115 1.92 -5.74 20.22
N ASN A 116 2.26 -6.96 19.82
CA ASN A 116 2.99 -7.92 20.63
C ASN A 116 4.52 -7.68 20.53
N ALA A 117 5.28 -8.05 21.59
CA ALA A 117 6.73 -7.84 21.67
C ALA A 117 7.56 -8.56 20.58
N CYS A 118 7.03 -9.64 19.99
CA CYS A 118 7.64 -10.30 18.85
C CYS A 118 7.22 -9.55 17.57
N LYS A 119 8.09 -8.68 17.04
CA LYS A 119 7.92 -7.86 15.84
C LYS A 119 7.77 -8.70 14.55
N ARG A 120 6.69 -9.47 14.42
CA ARG A 120 6.34 -10.24 13.22
C ARG A 120 5.12 -9.62 12.55
N PRO A 121 5.29 -8.52 11.78
CA PRO A 121 4.19 -7.98 10.99
C PRO A 121 3.73 -9.02 9.97
N LEU A 122 2.54 -8.83 9.40
CA LEU A 122 1.95 -9.71 8.38
C LEU A 122 1.62 -11.14 8.85
N VAL A 123 1.67 -11.43 10.16
CA VAL A 123 1.07 -12.63 10.73
C VAL A 123 0.03 -12.22 11.74
N LEU A 124 -1.25 -12.42 11.41
CA LEU A 124 -2.38 -12.00 12.24
C LEU A 124 -3.05 -13.20 12.88
N ARG A 125 -3.45 -13.04 14.15
CA ARG A 125 -4.24 -14.05 14.86
C ARG A 125 -5.70 -13.62 14.93
N THR A 126 -6.63 -14.51 14.62
CA THR A 126 -8.08 -14.22 14.63
C THR A 126 -8.59 -13.68 15.97
N THR A 127 -8.00 -14.09 17.09
CA THR A 127 -8.41 -13.66 18.44
C THR A 127 -7.71 -12.39 18.92
N SER A 128 -6.80 -11.81 18.12
CA SER A 128 -5.96 -10.69 18.54
C SER A 128 -6.32 -9.41 17.80
N LYS A 129 -6.16 -8.30 18.51
CA LYS A 129 -6.29 -6.97 17.91
C LYS A 129 -5.04 -6.66 17.09
N PHE A 130 -5.22 -6.00 15.95
CA PHE A 130 -4.12 -5.50 15.12
C PHE A 130 -4.39 -4.06 14.69
N SER A 131 -3.37 -3.42 14.14
CA SER A 131 -3.46 -2.11 13.52
C SER A 131 -2.88 -2.15 12.12
N ALA A 132 -3.42 -1.29 11.26
CA ALA A 132 -2.89 -1.02 9.93
C ALA A 132 -3.19 0.44 9.57
N ARG A 133 -2.27 1.07 8.83
CA ARG A 133 -2.34 2.50 8.53
C ARG A 133 -2.01 2.76 7.08
N ALA A 134 -2.90 3.49 6.40
CA ALA A 134 -2.62 4.06 5.08
C ALA A 134 -2.42 5.58 5.18
N ARG A 135 -1.63 6.14 4.27
CA ARG A 135 -1.32 7.57 4.17
C ARG A 135 -1.46 8.01 2.72
N LEU A 136 -2.08 9.17 2.51
CA LEU A 136 -1.99 9.89 1.25
C LEU A 136 -0.83 10.88 1.33
N LEU A 137 0.20 10.68 0.50
CA LEU A 137 1.40 11.52 0.47
C LEU A 137 1.13 12.94 -0.07
N VAL A 138 0.05 13.12 -0.84
CA VAL A 138 -0.40 14.44 -1.29
C VAL A 138 -1.26 15.05 -0.19
N ARG A 139 -0.68 15.94 0.60
CA ARG A 139 -1.31 16.50 1.80
C ARG A 139 -2.23 17.69 1.49
N LEU A 140 -3.18 17.48 0.58
CA LEU A 140 -4.13 18.49 0.12
C LEU A 140 -5.55 18.09 0.47
N HIS A 141 -6.19 18.90 1.30
CA HIS A 141 -7.56 18.69 1.75
C HIS A 141 -8.28 20.04 1.80
N ASP A 142 -9.59 20.01 1.59
CA ASP A 142 -10.45 21.14 1.85
C ASP A 142 -11.12 20.93 3.22
N ARG A 143 -11.08 21.95 4.08
CA ARG A 143 -11.70 21.90 5.41
C ARG A 143 -13.22 21.67 5.34
N ASN A 144 -13.83 22.04 4.21
CA ASN A 144 -15.27 21.96 4.02
C ASN A 144 -15.72 20.61 3.44
N HIS A 145 -14.80 19.79 2.92
CA HIS A 145 -15.12 18.51 2.30
C HIS A 145 -14.65 17.36 3.19
N ARG A 146 -15.57 16.47 3.56
CA ARG A 146 -15.27 15.28 4.36
C ARG A 146 -14.85 14.16 3.42
N MET A 147 -13.66 13.59 3.64
CA MET A 147 -13.22 12.39 2.94
C MET A 147 -13.56 11.15 3.79
N GLU A 148 -14.01 10.08 3.15
CA GLU A 148 -14.29 8.81 3.82
C GLU A 148 -13.25 7.77 3.43
N ALA A 149 -12.58 7.20 4.43
CA ALA A 149 -11.69 6.07 4.27
C ALA A 149 -12.39 4.77 4.69
N LYS A 150 -12.18 3.68 3.94
CA LYS A 150 -12.68 2.34 4.29
C LYS A 150 -11.57 1.32 4.24
N ILE A 151 -11.76 0.23 4.98
CA ILE A 151 -10.85 -0.91 5.04
C ILE A 151 -11.63 -2.19 4.72
N HIS A 152 -11.07 -2.98 3.82
CA HIS A 152 -11.65 -4.22 3.31
C HIS A 152 -10.62 -5.34 3.44
N ILE A 153 -11.08 -6.55 3.68
CA ILE A 153 -10.24 -7.76 3.60
C ILE A 153 -10.70 -8.57 2.40
N ASP A 154 -9.74 -9.02 1.59
CA ASP A 154 -9.96 -9.82 0.38
C ASP A 154 -11.13 -9.28 -0.46
N ARG A 155 -11.08 -7.98 -0.85
CA ARG A 155 -12.12 -7.31 -1.65
C ARG A 155 -12.41 -8.09 -2.94
N ASP A 156 -11.35 -8.57 -3.58
CA ASP A 156 -11.37 -9.43 -4.76
C ASP A 156 -10.72 -10.79 -4.42
N PRO A 157 -11.45 -11.69 -3.73
CA PRO A 157 -10.86 -12.92 -3.24
C PRO A 157 -10.54 -13.86 -4.41
N PRO A 158 -9.43 -14.61 -4.33
CA PRO A 158 -9.07 -15.54 -5.39
C PRO A 158 -10.10 -16.67 -5.49
N LYS A 159 -10.39 -17.12 -6.71
CA LYS A 159 -11.37 -18.18 -6.99
C LYS A 159 -10.78 -19.59 -6.73
N ILE A 160 -10.16 -19.77 -5.57
CA ILE A 160 -9.51 -21.02 -5.15
C ILE A 160 -10.49 -21.81 -4.28
N LYS A 161 -10.67 -23.10 -4.58
CA LYS A 161 -11.46 -23.99 -3.72
C LYS A 161 -10.80 -24.07 -2.34
N GLY A 162 -11.58 -23.81 -1.29
CA GLY A 162 -11.10 -23.91 0.10
C GLY A 162 -10.39 -22.67 0.65
N PHE A 163 -10.30 -21.57 -0.11
CA PHE A 163 -9.79 -20.29 0.41
C PHE A 163 -10.69 -19.76 1.53
N ARG A 164 -10.12 -19.58 2.73
CA ARG A 164 -10.88 -19.13 3.91
C ARG A 164 -11.22 -17.65 3.78
N LYS A 165 -12.41 -17.28 4.24
CA LYS A 165 -12.90 -15.90 4.21
C LYS A 165 -12.98 -15.33 5.60
N PHE A 166 -12.65 -14.04 5.72
CA PHE A 166 -12.63 -13.33 7.00
C PHE A 166 -13.40 -12.01 6.89
N ASN A 167 -13.89 -11.54 8.03
CA ASN A 167 -14.50 -10.22 8.17
C ASN A 167 -13.71 -9.40 9.19
N ILE A 168 -13.61 -8.09 8.94
CA ILE A 168 -13.19 -7.12 9.95
C ILE A 168 -14.40 -6.82 10.82
N PHE A 169 -14.33 -7.12 12.13
CA PHE A 169 -15.47 -7.04 13.05
C PHE A 169 -15.68 -5.64 13.67
N THR A 170 -14.70 -4.76 13.52
CA THR A 170 -14.72 -3.38 14.05
C THR A 170 -15.20 -2.37 12.99
N SER A 171 -15.25 -1.07 13.34
CA SER A 171 -15.55 -0.02 12.36
C SER A 171 -14.60 -0.14 11.17
N SER A 172 -15.19 -0.36 9.99
CA SER A 172 -14.49 -0.52 8.72
C SER A 172 -14.47 0.77 7.89
N SER A 173 -15.05 1.86 8.42
CA SER A 173 -14.94 3.19 7.85
C SER A 173 -14.49 4.22 8.89
N LYS A 174 -13.84 5.26 8.40
CA LYS A 174 -13.36 6.41 9.17
C LYS A 174 -13.50 7.67 8.32
N THR A 175 -14.15 8.69 8.84
CA THR A 175 -14.16 10.01 8.21
C THR A 175 -12.87 10.73 8.57
N LEU A 176 -12.15 11.23 7.58
CA LEU A 176 -10.99 12.07 7.79
C LEU A 176 -11.47 13.51 7.98
N LEU A 177 -11.20 14.06 9.17
CA LEU A 177 -11.50 15.45 9.50
C LEU A 177 -10.22 16.27 9.50
N SER A 178 -10.34 17.50 8.99
CA SER A 178 -9.26 18.47 9.04
C SER A 178 -9.10 18.98 10.47
N GLY A 179 -8.08 18.51 11.20
CA GLY A 179 -7.75 19.04 12.52
C GLY A 179 -7.42 18.03 13.62
N ASP A 180 -7.57 16.71 13.40
CA ASP A 180 -7.25 15.71 14.43
C ASP A 180 -5.74 15.67 14.77
N SER A 181 -4.90 16.12 13.82
CA SER A 181 -3.49 16.46 14.05
C SER A 181 -2.90 17.13 12.81
N PRO A 182 -2.79 18.48 12.74
CA PRO A 182 -2.14 19.18 11.61
C PRO A 182 -0.62 18.94 11.53
N GLN A 183 -0.08 17.97 12.27
CA GLN A 183 1.29 17.48 12.11
C GLN A 183 1.32 16.13 11.37
N ASP A 184 0.20 15.39 11.34
CA ASP A 184 0.23 13.97 11.01
C ASP A 184 -0.22 13.66 9.57
N GLY A 185 -0.65 14.68 8.80
CA GLY A 185 -1.00 14.53 7.38
C GLY A 185 -2.36 13.87 7.11
N LEU A 186 -2.57 13.33 5.91
CA LEU A 186 -3.79 12.62 5.53
C LEU A 186 -3.63 11.12 5.80
N VAL A 187 -4.00 10.71 7.01
CA VAL A 187 -3.75 9.36 7.53
C VAL A 187 -5.04 8.61 7.84
N CYS A 188 -5.17 7.43 7.24
CA CYS A 188 -6.22 6.46 7.50
C CYS A 188 -5.72 5.44 8.54
N ASP A 189 -5.70 5.85 9.81
CA ASP A 189 -5.25 4.98 10.90
C ASP A 189 -6.41 4.14 11.46
N PHE A 190 -6.31 2.82 11.30
CA PHE A 190 -7.25 1.83 11.81
C PHE A 190 -6.58 0.99 12.90
N GLN A 191 -6.99 1.22 14.14
CA GLN A 191 -6.47 0.54 15.32
C GLN A 191 -7.51 -0.43 15.90
N TYR A 192 -7.03 -1.39 16.68
CA TYR A 192 -7.87 -2.36 17.41
C TYR A 192 -8.76 -3.22 16.51
N LEU A 193 -8.36 -3.41 15.25
CA LEU A 193 -9.07 -4.26 14.28
C LEU A 193 -9.05 -5.72 14.74
N MET A 194 -10.12 -6.46 14.43
CA MET A 194 -10.22 -7.89 14.72
C MET A 194 -10.79 -8.65 13.52
N LEU A 195 -10.23 -9.84 13.25
CA LEU A 195 -10.67 -10.72 12.16
C LEU A 195 -11.56 -11.83 12.69
N LYS A 196 -12.68 -12.09 12.01
CA LYS A 196 -13.56 -13.22 12.29
C LYS A 196 -13.73 -14.06 11.03
N GLU A 197 -13.41 -15.35 11.14
CA GLU A 197 -13.60 -16.31 10.06
C GLU A 197 -15.10 -16.46 9.73
N GLN A 198 -15.40 -16.43 8.44
CA GLN A 198 -16.73 -16.73 7.91
C GLN A 198 -16.89 -18.25 7.85
N LYS A 199 -17.79 -18.80 8.67
CA LYS A 199 -18.14 -20.23 8.56
C LYS A 199 -19.19 -20.40 7.48
N ASP A 200 -18.87 -21.15 6.43
CA ASP A 200 -19.83 -21.50 5.39
C ASP A 200 -20.92 -22.42 5.96
N SER A 201 -22.12 -21.86 6.14
CA SER A 201 -23.33 -22.56 6.63
C SER A 201 -23.87 -23.62 5.66
N ARG A 202 -23.27 -23.75 4.46
CA ARG A 202 -23.60 -24.79 3.47
C ARG A 202 -22.94 -26.14 3.74
N SER A 203 -21.99 -26.20 4.69
CA SER A 203 -21.46 -27.47 5.19
C SER A 203 -22.34 -27.98 6.33
N GLY A 204 -23.24 -28.92 6.01
CA GLY A 204 -24.12 -29.55 7.00
C GLY A 204 -23.32 -30.17 8.16
N LYS A 205 -23.96 -30.22 9.35
CA LYS A 205 -23.51 -31.00 10.50
C LYS A 205 -23.09 -32.41 10.05
N GLY A 206 -21.79 -32.67 9.98
CA GLY A 206 -21.28 -34.03 9.74
C GLY A 206 -20.14 -34.17 8.74
N SER A 207 -19.83 -33.16 7.91
CA SER A 207 -18.60 -33.22 7.10
C SER A 207 -17.45 -32.55 7.84
N LYS A 208 -16.49 -33.35 8.31
CA LYS A 208 -15.18 -32.87 8.72
C LYS A 208 -14.56 -32.14 7.52
N GLY A 209 -14.69 -30.82 7.45
CA GLY A 209 -13.95 -29.94 6.55
C GLY A 209 -12.47 -29.86 6.97
N ILE A 210 -11.81 -31.00 6.99
CA ILE A 210 -10.35 -31.07 7.04
C ILE A 210 -9.86 -30.59 5.68
N GLY A 211 -9.18 -29.45 5.68
CA GLY A 211 -8.45 -28.81 4.59
C GLY A 211 -8.37 -29.54 3.25
N GLU A 212 -9.32 -29.26 2.36
CA GLU A 212 -9.16 -29.46 0.91
C GLU A 212 -9.00 -28.10 0.20
N GLY A 213 -8.24 -27.19 0.79
CA GLY A 213 -7.60 -26.11 0.05
C GLY A 213 -6.27 -26.64 -0.50
N PRO A 214 -5.80 -26.17 -1.68
CA PRO A 214 -4.50 -26.59 -2.21
C PRO A 214 -3.33 -26.16 -1.32
N LEU A 215 -3.54 -25.16 -0.44
CA LEU A 215 -2.52 -24.59 0.44
C LEU A 215 -2.85 -24.88 1.91
N VAL A 216 -1.81 -25.05 2.72
CA VAL A 216 -1.96 -25.14 4.17
C VAL A 216 -2.32 -23.76 4.75
N VAL A 217 -2.93 -23.74 5.92
CA VAL A 217 -3.37 -22.51 6.63
C VAL A 217 -2.28 -21.44 6.73
N THR A 218 -1.01 -21.84 6.85
CA THR A 218 0.13 -20.93 7.02
C THR A 218 0.72 -20.44 5.70
N GLU A 219 0.26 -20.94 4.56
CA GLU A 219 0.67 -20.54 3.20
C GLU A 219 -0.45 -19.80 2.47
N GLU A 220 -1.67 -19.79 3.03
CA GLU A 220 -2.76 -18.97 2.54
C GLU A 220 -2.49 -17.48 2.83
N LEU A 221 -2.46 -16.69 1.76
CA LEU A 221 -2.15 -15.27 1.80
C LEU A 221 -3.41 -14.43 1.60
N HIS A 222 -3.58 -13.43 2.45
CA HIS A 222 -4.70 -12.48 2.42
C HIS A 222 -4.21 -11.05 2.17
N LEU A 223 -5.12 -10.20 1.71
CA LEU A 223 -4.86 -8.78 1.49
C LEU A 223 -5.87 -7.91 2.23
N ILE A 224 -5.39 -6.79 2.76
CA ILE A 224 -6.24 -5.71 3.22
C ILE A 224 -6.14 -4.58 2.21
N THR A 225 -7.28 -4.09 1.78
CA THR A 225 -7.42 -2.98 0.84
C THR A 225 -8.02 -1.78 1.55
N PHE A 226 -7.35 -0.65 1.44
CA PHE A 226 -7.88 0.64 1.88
C PHE A 226 -8.46 1.37 0.67
N THR A 227 -9.59 2.02 0.88
CA THR A 227 -10.14 2.98 -0.08
C THR A 227 -10.27 4.34 0.56
N LEU A 228 -10.15 5.39 -0.24
CA LEU A 228 -10.33 6.78 0.18
C LEU A 228 -11.12 7.53 -0.88
N ALA A 229 -12.29 8.03 -0.51
CA ALA A 229 -13.05 8.97 -1.32
C ALA A 229 -12.40 10.36 -1.22
N TYR A 230 -11.44 10.63 -2.10
CA TYR A 230 -10.68 11.86 -2.15
C TYR A 230 -11.46 12.95 -2.89
N ALA A 231 -11.59 14.13 -2.27
CA ALA A 231 -12.23 15.29 -2.86
C ALA A 231 -11.42 16.56 -2.58
N TYR A 232 -10.93 17.21 -3.63
CA TYR A 232 -10.18 18.46 -3.50
C TYR A 232 -10.30 19.33 -4.76
N CYS A 233 -10.64 20.61 -4.59
CA CYS A 233 -10.73 21.59 -5.68
C CYS A 233 -11.60 21.11 -6.86
N GLY A 234 -12.72 20.43 -6.58
CA GLY A 234 -13.62 19.87 -7.60
C GLY A 234 -13.05 18.68 -8.37
N LEU A 235 -11.95 18.06 -7.89
CA LEU A 235 -11.54 16.72 -8.27
C LEU A 235 -12.12 15.73 -7.27
N GLU A 236 -12.81 14.71 -7.74
CA GLU A 236 -13.26 13.58 -6.93
C GLU A 236 -12.67 12.30 -7.50
N LEU A 237 -12.04 11.48 -6.65
CA LEU A 237 -11.41 10.23 -7.02
C LEU A 237 -11.56 9.20 -5.88
N GLU A 238 -11.86 7.96 -6.23
CA GLU A 238 -11.67 6.82 -5.32
C GLU A 238 -10.21 6.36 -5.43
N LEU A 239 -9.45 6.55 -4.36
CA LEU A 239 -8.08 6.06 -4.25
C LEU A 239 -8.09 4.70 -3.56
N GLU A 240 -7.20 3.81 -3.99
CA GLU A 240 -7.09 2.46 -3.44
C GLU A 240 -5.61 2.07 -3.23
N THR A 241 -5.33 1.38 -2.13
CA THR A 241 -4.02 0.79 -1.87
C THR A 241 -4.17 -0.48 -1.04
N SER A 242 -3.27 -1.44 -1.22
CA SER A 242 -3.34 -2.73 -0.53
C SER A 242 -2.07 -3.02 0.26
N THR A 243 -2.21 -3.78 1.34
CA THR A 243 -1.10 -4.23 2.18
C THR A 243 -0.20 -5.21 1.43
N LEU A 244 0.97 -5.50 1.99
CA LEU A 244 1.66 -6.74 1.63
C LEU A 244 0.78 -7.94 2.04
N PRO A 245 0.93 -9.09 1.36
CA PRO A 245 0.21 -10.28 1.74
C PRO A 245 0.57 -10.73 3.14
N PHE A 246 -0.45 -11.14 3.90
CA PHE A 246 -0.31 -11.59 5.28
C PHE A 246 -0.98 -12.93 5.51
N VAL A 247 -0.56 -13.63 6.55
CA VAL A 247 -1.09 -14.95 6.93
C VAL A 247 -1.99 -14.80 8.15
N ILE A 248 -3.12 -15.52 8.15
CA ILE A 248 -4.06 -15.57 9.28
C ILE A 248 -3.98 -16.91 10.00
N ILE A 249 -3.56 -16.86 11.26
CA ILE A 249 -3.44 -18.02 12.16
C ILE A 249 -4.55 -18.02 13.22
N SER A 250 -4.86 -19.20 13.75
CA SER A 250 -5.79 -19.36 14.88
C SER A 250 -5.06 -19.56 16.21
N ASN A 251 -3.85 -20.12 16.18
CA ASN A 251 -3.07 -20.46 17.37
C ASN A 251 -1.58 -20.09 17.22
N ASN A 252 -0.91 -19.76 18.32
CA ASN A 252 0.51 -19.41 18.38
C ASN A 252 1.46 -20.52 17.92
N ASN A 253 1.06 -21.79 18.01
CA ASN A 253 1.86 -22.89 17.48
C ASN A 253 2.10 -22.79 15.95
N GLN A 254 1.23 -22.06 15.22
CA GLN A 254 1.37 -21.82 13.78
C GLN A 254 2.28 -20.62 13.46
N LEU A 255 2.65 -19.80 14.45
CA LEU A 255 3.37 -18.54 14.24
C LEU A 255 4.73 -18.75 13.56
N SER A 256 5.43 -19.84 13.87
CA SER A 256 6.74 -20.14 13.26
C SER A 256 6.59 -20.41 11.76
N SER A 257 5.68 -21.31 11.39
CA SER A 257 5.44 -21.66 9.99
C SER A 257 4.87 -20.49 9.19
N ALA A 258 3.91 -19.75 9.76
CA ALA A 258 3.36 -18.55 9.12
C ALA A 258 4.45 -17.49 8.87
N TRP A 259 5.36 -17.31 9.82
CA TRP A 259 6.48 -16.39 9.66
C TRP A 259 7.44 -16.83 8.54
N ALA A 260 7.74 -18.12 8.44
CA ALA A 260 8.54 -18.64 7.33
C ALA A 260 7.90 -18.32 5.97
N SER A 261 6.57 -18.44 5.84
CA SER A 261 5.85 -18.05 4.63
C SER A 261 6.00 -16.55 4.33
N ILE A 262 5.84 -15.67 5.34
CA ILE A 262 6.02 -14.23 5.15
C ILE A 262 7.46 -13.90 4.71
N LEU A 263 8.47 -14.52 5.31
CA LEU A 263 9.87 -14.35 4.89
C LEU A 263 10.08 -14.81 3.45
N TRP A 264 9.57 -15.99 3.09
CA TRP A 264 9.75 -16.57 1.75
C TRP A 264 9.08 -15.72 0.67
N PHE A 265 7.84 -15.30 0.92
CA PHE A 265 7.09 -14.44 0.01
C PHE A 265 7.80 -13.10 -0.20
N ASN A 266 8.14 -12.40 0.88
CA ASN A 266 8.73 -11.07 0.79
C ASN A 266 10.19 -11.07 0.29
N MET A 267 10.88 -12.20 0.38
CA MET A 267 12.23 -12.34 -0.15
C MET A 267 12.23 -12.57 -1.68
N LEU A 268 11.21 -13.23 -2.23
CA LEU A 268 11.26 -13.79 -3.59
C LEU A 268 10.16 -13.29 -4.53
N SER A 269 9.04 -12.78 -4.01
CA SER A 269 7.95 -12.31 -4.86
C SER A 269 8.26 -10.93 -5.43
N SER A 270 8.07 -10.78 -6.74
CA SER A 270 8.05 -9.48 -7.43
C SER A 270 6.65 -8.87 -7.51
N VAL A 271 5.60 -9.62 -7.11
CA VAL A 271 4.19 -9.22 -7.23
C VAL A 271 3.54 -9.22 -5.85
N SER A 272 3.10 -8.04 -5.39
CA SER A 272 2.56 -7.86 -4.04
C SER A 272 1.17 -8.44 -3.81
N SER A 273 0.50 -8.98 -4.83
CA SER A 273 -0.87 -9.52 -4.75
C SER A 273 -0.99 -10.98 -5.19
N ASP A 274 0.12 -11.72 -5.24
CA ASP A 274 0.10 -13.13 -5.65
C ASP A 274 -0.37 -14.05 -4.51
N HIS A 275 -1.69 -14.26 -4.44
CA HIS A 275 -2.31 -15.21 -3.50
C HIS A 275 -1.92 -16.67 -3.75
N MET A 276 -1.40 -17.00 -4.94
CA MET A 276 -1.07 -18.37 -5.34
C MET A 276 0.43 -18.68 -5.30
N PHE A 277 1.23 -17.76 -4.76
CA PHE A 277 2.69 -17.89 -4.66
C PHE A 277 3.14 -19.26 -4.13
N PHE A 278 2.50 -19.77 -3.08
CA PHE A 278 2.86 -21.07 -2.47
C PHE A 278 2.35 -22.30 -3.22
N SER A 279 1.63 -22.13 -4.32
CA SER A 279 1.28 -23.26 -5.21
C SER A 279 2.51 -23.75 -5.97
N GLN A 280 3.44 -22.84 -6.28
CA GLN A 280 4.72 -23.13 -6.94
C GLN A 280 5.81 -22.18 -6.40
N PRO A 281 6.23 -22.33 -5.13
CA PRO A 281 7.15 -21.37 -4.52
C PRO A 281 8.53 -21.48 -5.19
N PRO A 282 9.14 -20.35 -5.61
CA PRO A 282 10.48 -20.36 -6.18
C PRO A 282 11.53 -20.76 -5.13
N PRO A 283 12.65 -21.37 -5.55
CA PRO A 283 13.78 -21.63 -4.66
C PRO A 283 14.47 -20.31 -4.26
N ALA A 284 14.88 -20.21 -2.99
CA ALA A 284 15.63 -19.06 -2.51
C ALA A 284 17.13 -19.20 -2.81
N PRO A 285 17.77 -18.21 -3.45
CA PRO A 285 19.23 -18.21 -3.57
C PRO A 285 19.88 -17.97 -2.20
N TRP A 286 20.91 -18.74 -1.87
CA TRP A 286 21.58 -18.67 -0.56
C TRP A 286 21.99 -17.26 -0.12
N PRO A 287 22.58 -16.39 -0.98
CA PRO A 287 22.95 -15.03 -0.55
C PRO A 287 21.77 -14.22 0.00
N ARG A 288 20.58 -14.36 -0.58
CA ARG A 288 19.36 -13.70 -0.10
C ARG A 288 18.86 -14.33 1.19
N LEU A 289 18.82 -15.66 1.24
CA LEU A 289 18.38 -16.38 2.43
C LEU A 289 19.28 -16.10 3.63
N ALA A 290 20.60 -16.09 3.44
CA ALA A 290 21.59 -15.77 4.46
C ALA A 290 21.42 -14.36 5.03
N GLU A 291 21.18 -13.37 4.16
CA GLU A 291 20.87 -11.99 4.55
C GLU A 291 19.62 -11.94 5.45
N VAL A 292 18.52 -12.56 5.01
CA VAL A 292 17.25 -12.61 5.75
C VAL A 292 17.40 -13.35 7.08
N LEU A 293 18.14 -14.46 7.11
CA LEU A 293 18.43 -15.21 8.34
C LEU A 293 19.19 -14.34 9.34
N SER A 294 20.19 -13.57 8.89
CA SER A 294 20.92 -12.65 9.75
C SER A 294 20.00 -11.60 10.38
N TRP A 295 19.07 -11.02 9.62
CA TRP A 295 18.08 -10.07 10.16
C TRP A 295 17.17 -10.68 11.24
N GLN A 296 16.88 -11.98 11.17
CA GLN A 296 16.07 -12.64 12.19
C GLN A 296 16.76 -12.62 13.56
N PHE A 297 18.09 -12.77 13.57
CA PHE A 297 18.89 -12.68 14.79
C PHE A 297 19.04 -11.23 15.22
N GLU A 298 19.38 -10.33 14.30
CA GLU A 298 19.59 -8.91 14.60
C GLU A 298 18.34 -8.24 15.20
N SER A 299 17.16 -8.57 14.68
CA SER A 299 15.89 -7.99 15.14
C SER A 299 15.48 -8.39 16.57
N VAL A 300 16.05 -9.48 17.11
CA VAL A 300 15.71 -10.02 18.45
C VAL A 300 16.87 -9.89 19.43
N ALA A 301 18.10 -10.09 18.97
CA ALA A 301 19.31 -10.19 19.78
C ALA A 301 20.29 -9.03 19.54
N GLU A 302 19.89 -7.99 18.79
CA GLU A 302 20.69 -6.79 18.46
C GLU A 302 21.97 -7.05 17.64
N GLN A 303 22.27 -8.32 17.36
CA GLN A 303 23.41 -8.75 16.56
C GLN A 303 22.98 -9.82 15.56
N GLY A 304 23.41 -9.64 14.31
CA GLY A 304 23.20 -10.60 13.24
C GLY A 304 24.14 -11.81 13.30
N LEU A 305 24.15 -12.60 12.23
CA LEU A 305 25.01 -13.78 12.11
C LEU A 305 26.37 -13.40 11.51
N SER A 306 27.45 -13.95 12.07
CA SER A 306 28.79 -13.83 11.48
C SER A 306 28.91 -14.68 10.22
N ARG A 307 29.98 -14.46 9.45
CA ARG A 307 30.30 -15.26 8.27
C ARG A 307 30.42 -16.76 8.60
N ASP A 308 31.06 -17.09 9.72
CA ASP A 308 31.26 -18.48 10.13
C ASP A 308 29.94 -19.16 10.52
N HIS A 309 29.03 -18.43 11.19
CA HIS A 309 27.69 -18.92 11.49
C HIS A 309 26.90 -19.20 10.20
N LEU A 310 26.98 -18.29 9.23
CA LEU A 310 26.31 -18.46 7.93
C LEU A 310 26.91 -19.62 7.13
N LEU A 311 28.23 -19.79 7.12
CA LEU A 311 28.88 -20.92 6.45
C LEU A 311 28.43 -22.26 7.05
N MET A 312 28.40 -22.38 8.37
CA MET A 312 27.90 -23.58 9.05
C MET A 312 26.44 -23.88 8.68
N LEU A 313 25.58 -22.87 8.61
CA LEU A 313 24.19 -23.03 8.19
C LEU A 313 24.07 -23.43 6.71
N ALA A 314 24.95 -22.90 5.84
CA ALA A 314 24.99 -23.28 4.44
C ALA A 314 25.36 -24.76 4.26
N GLU A 315 26.44 -25.20 4.91
CA GLU A 315 26.87 -26.61 4.92
C GLU A 315 25.77 -27.53 5.47
N LYS A 316 25.07 -27.10 6.53
CA LYS A 316 23.95 -27.86 7.08
C LYS A 316 22.77 -28.03 6.11
N LEU A 317 22.51 -27.06 5.24
CA LEU A 317 21.39 -27.10 4.29
C LEU A 317 21.75 -27.78 2.97
N PHE A 318 22.99 -27.63 2.51
CA PHE A 318 23.40 -28.04 1.17
C PHE A 318 24.43 -29.17 1.12
N GLY A 319 25.06 -29.51 2.25
CA GLY A 319 26.16 -30.47 2.34
C GLY A 319 27.52 -29.81 2.17
#